data_AF-A0A9D1AS62-F1
#
_entry.id   AF-A0A9D1AS62-F1
#
_cell.length_a   1.000
_cell.length_b   1.000
_cell.length_c   1.000
_cell.angle_alpha   90.00
_cell.angle_beta   90.00
_cell.angle_gamma   90.00
#
_symmetry.space_group_name_H-M   'P 1'
#
loop_
_entity.id
_entity.type
_entity.pdbx_description
1 polymer ?
#
loop_
_entity_poly.entity_id
_entity_poly.type
_entity_poly.pdbx_seq_one_letter_code
_entity_poly.pdbx_strand_id
1 'polypeptide(L)'
;MEWIDVTADPASEAEILHPELVEALEALGFVQLGRVRARSEIPPEVQASSYADADRRWFLVHHDHPAVVLISAEGATLADVSSFFGAPSVRMRTQLIGGTLVETLLRWDRLPALDPGILPQGHQESIDQQQTRGHMPHQGRSIHLITGDAATLWRAHLDHLQEVGGIPSGAMGSIEAYMAIAEAARAHDVAIQDRVHQLTLGIVGLTFVASVAVVAILLFGVGSAGWALAAAMISSLGVGFLPRWASALALWLVRWIRPRFVPPGSLIHSLGRTPPP
;
A
#
# COMPACT_ATOMS: atom_id res chain seq x y z
N MET A 1 -1.07 5.67 12.24
CA MET A 1 -1.12 6.83 11.33
C MET A 1 -2.59 7.15 11.18
N GLU A 2 -2.94 8.41 11.33
CA GLU A 2 -4.30 8.91 11.38
C GLU A 2 -4.41 10.04 10.36
N TRP A 3 -5.49 10.07 9.57
CA TRP A 3 -5.76 11.21 8.69
C TRP A 3 -6.46 12.31 9.47
N ILE A 4 -5.93 13.53 9.37
CA ILE A 4 -6.50 14.72 10.00
C ILE A 4 -6.90 15.74 8.94
N ASP A 5 -8.09 16.31 9.09
CA ASP A 5 -8.53 17.48 8.32
C ASP A 5 -7.80 18.72 8.83
N VAL A 6 -7.12 19.41 7.92
CA VAL A 6 -6.39 20.66 8.21
C VAL A 6 -6.94 21.83 7.41
N THR A 7 -8.14 21.70 6.82
CA THR A 7 -8.75 22.72 5.95
C THR A 7 -8.92 24.07 6.66
N ALA A 8 -9.26 24.06 7.94
CA ALA A 8 -9.45 25.26 8.75
C ALA A 8 -8.20 25.69 9.54
N ASP A 9 -7.08 24.98 9.42
CA ASP A 9 -5.88 25.28 10.18
C ASP A 9 -5.12 26.43 9.52
N PRO A 10 -4.99 27.62 10.14
CA PRO A 10 -4.20 28.72 9.57
C PRO A 10 -2.71 28.40 9.49
N ALA A 11 -2.20 27.44 10.28
CA ALA A 11 -0.84 26.91 10.11
C ALA A 11 -0.71 26.01 8.87
N SER A 12 -1.83 25.62 8.24
CA SER A 12 -1.88 24.89 6.97
C SER A 12 -1.79 25.78 5.74
N GLU A 13 -1.44 27.06 5.89
CA GLU A 13 -0.92 27.91 4.80
C GLU A 13 0.33 27.31 4.11
N ALA A 14 0.80 26.14 4.58
CA ALA A 14 1.68 25.26 3.86
C ALA A 14 1.40 25.26 2.35
N GLU A 15 2.48 25.47 1.61
CA GLU A 15 2.51 25.50 0.16
C GLU A 15 1.91 24.20 -0.41
N ILE A 16 0.95 24.34 -1.32
CA ILE A 16 0.52 23.23 -2.17
C ILE A 16 1.72 22.90 -3.06
N LEU A 17 2.26 21.68 -2.93
CA LEU A 17 3.49 21.30 -3.63
C LEU A 17 3.31 21.12 -5.15
N HIS A 18 2.07 20.87 -5.59
CA HIS A 18 1.73 20.61 -6.99
C HIS A 18 0.46 21.36 -7.42
N PRO A 19 0.45 22.71 -7.37
CA PRO A 19 -0.73 23.51 -7.70
C PRO A 19 -1.15 23.32 -9.16
N GLU A 20 -0.22 23.05 -10.07
CA GLU A 20 -0.49 22.80 -11.49
C GLU A 20 -1.39 21.57 -11.72
N LEU A 21 -1.27 20.54 -10.88
CA LEU A 21 -2.12 19.35 -10.97
C LEU A 21 -3.50 19.58 -10.37
N VAL A 22 -3.58 20.40 -9.32
CA VAL A 22 -4.86 20.83 -8.74
C VAL A 22 -5.63 21.64 -9.78
N GLU A 23 -5.02 22.65 -10.37
CA GLU A 23 -5.62 23.48 -11.44
C GLU A 23 -6.04 22.64 -12.65
N ALA A 24 -5.22 21.65 -13.06
CA ALA A 24 -5.56 20.76 -14.16
C ALA A 24 -6.77 19.85 -13.85
N LEU A 25 -6.93 19.40 -12.61
CA LEU A 25 -8.11 18.64 -12.19
C LEU A 25 -9.35 19.54 -12.08
N GLU A 26 -9.21 20.76 -11.58
CA GLU A 26 -10.30 21.75 -11.54
C GLU A 26 -10.79 22.10 -12.95
N ALA A 27 -9.88 22.22 -13.92
CA ALA A 27 -10.23 22.40 -15.33
C ALA A 27 -11.02 21.20 -15.93
N LEU A 28 -10.91 20.00 -15.32
CA LEU A 28 -11.71 18.83 -15.66
C LEU A 28 -13.06 18.76 -14.91
N GLY A 29 -13.36 19.76 -14.09
CA GLY A 29 -14.60 19.87 -13.32
C GLY A 29 -14.51 19.32 -11.89
N PHE A 30 -13.31 19.03 -11.39
CA PHE A 30 -13.14 18.71 -9.98
C PHE A 30 -13.27 19.98 -9.12
N VAL A 31 -13.74 19.81 -7.89
CA VAL A 31 -13.87 20.88 -6.90
C VAL A 31 -13.10 20.50 -5.65
N GLN A 32 -12.30 21.42 -5.12
CA GLN A 32 -11.57 21.18 -3.88
C GLN A 32 -12.55 21.01 -2.70
N LEU A 33 -12.44 19.88 -1.99
CA LEU A 33 -13.14 19.64 -0.74
C LEU A 33 -12.39 20.22 0.45
N GLY A 34 -11.05 20.10 0.44
CA GLY A 34 -10.19 20.65 1.48
C GLY A 34 -8.80 20.05 1.48
N ARG A 35 -8.19 19.96 2.67
CA ARG A 35 -6.80 19.55 2.86
C ARG A 35 -6.70 18.54 4.00
N VAL A 36 -5.92 17.48 3.77
CA VAL A 36 -5.74 16.40 4.74
C VAL A 36 -4.26 16.10 4.93
N ARG A 37 -3.88 15.73 6.15
CA ARG A 37 -2.52 15.30 6.47
C ARG A 37 -2.55 13.95 7.15
N ALA A 38 -1.56 13.11 6.84
CA ALA A 38 -1.32 11.89 7.56
C ALA A 38 -0.47 12.18 8.81
N ARG A 39 -1.04 12.02 9.99
CA ARG A 39 -0.33 12.10 11.26
C ARG A 39 0.23 10.73 11.62
N SER A 40 1.53 10.64 11.85
CA SER A 40 2.18 9.41 12.35
C SER A 40 2.47 9.53 13.83
N GLU A 41 2.35 8.43 14.57
CA GLU A 41 2.85 8.33 15.95
C GLU A 41 4.37 8.15 15.99
N ILE A 42 4.95 7.66 14.89
CA ILE A 42 6.39 7.45 14.77
C ILE A 42 7.03 8.81 14.45
N PRO A 43 8.03 9.27 15.23
CA PRO A 43 8.73 10.51 14.94
C PRO A 43 9.29 10.53 13.51
N PRO A 44 9.23 11.66 12.79
CA PRO A 44 9.65 11.74 11.40
C PRO A 44 11.15 11.40 11.21
N GLU A 45 11.99 11.67 12.20
CA GLU A 45 13.41 11.30 12.21
C GLU A 45 13.61 9.78 12.20
N VAL A 46 12.75 9.06 12.92
CA VAL A 46 12.78 7.59 12.95
C VAL A 46 12.28 7.03 11.62
N GLN A 47 11.20 7.57 11.07
CA GLN A 47 10.68 7.15 9.76
C GLN A 47 11.73 7.36 8.65
N ALA A 48 12.42 8.49 8.68
CA ALA A 48 13.40 8.85 7.66
C ALA A 48 14.79 8.23 7.87
N SER A 49 15.00 7.51 8.98
CA SER A 49 16.31 6.96 9.36
C SER A 49 16.89 5.97 8.36
N SER A 50 16.03 5.32 7.57
CA SER A 50 16.44 4.33 6.56
C SER A 50 16.76 4.94 5.19
N TYR A 51 16.52 6.25 4.99
CA TYR A 51 16.75 6.93 3.72
C TYR A 51 18.15 7.53 3.62
N ALA A 52 18.66 7.59 2.39
CA ALA A 52 19.87 8.34 2.07
C ALA A 52 19.69 9.84 2.41
N ASP A 53 20.78 10.54 2.69
CA ASP A 53 20.77 11.91 3.24
C ASP A 53 19.93 12.92 2.46
N ALA A 54 19.90 12.84 1.12
CA ALA A 54 19.10 13.74 0.29
C ALA A 54 17.59 13.51 0.50
N ASP A 55 17.14 12.26 0.42
CA ASP A 55 15.74 11.87 0.61
C ASP A 55 15.31 12.01 2.07
N ARG A 56 16.21 11.73 3.02
CA ARG A 56 15.96 11.97 4.46
C ARG A 56 15.67 13.45 4.72
N ARG A 57 16.51 14.36 4.21
CA ARG A 57 16.28 15.81 4.36
C ARG A 57 14.99 16.25 3.70
N TRP A 58 14.73 15.76 2.49
CA TRP A 58 13.48 16.07 1.79
C TRP A 58 12.26 15.63 2.61
N PHE A 59 12.27 14.39 3.13
CA PHE A 59 11.19 13.87 3.96
C PHE A 59 10.97 14.73 5.20
N LEU A 60 12.03 15.05 5.96
CA LEU A 60 11.89 15.85 7.18
C LEU A 60 11.26 17.23 6.93
N VAL A 61 11.58 17.86 5.80
CA VAL A 61 10.98 19.15 5.40
C VAL A 61 9.52 18.98 4.97
N HIS A 62 9.19 17.92 4.23
CA HIS A 62 7.91 17.82 3.53
C HIS A 62 6.90 16.83 4.13
N HIS A 63 7.27 16.05 5.15
CA HIS A 63 6.40 14.99 5.70
C HIS A 63 5.07 15.51 6.25
N ASP A 64 5.03 16.78 6.64
CA ASP A 64 3.86 17.46 7.19
C ASP A 64 3.06 18.25 6.13
N HIS A 65 3.45 18.23 4.85
CA HIS A 65 2.66 18.92 3.83
C HIS A 65 1.32 18.21 3.60
N PRO A 66 0.21 18.94 3.62
CA PRO A 66 -1.10 18.34 3.40
C PRO A 66 -1.30 17.95 1.94
N ALA A 67 -2.04 16.87 1.74
CA ALA A 67 -2.63 16.54 0.45
C ALA A 67 -3.86 17.41 0.21
N VAL A 68 -4.04 17.88 -1.02
CA VAL A 68 -5.27 18.55 -1.47
C VAL A 68 -6.26 17.49 -1.91
N VAL A 69 -7.47 17.51 -1.37
CA VAL A 69 -8.53 16.58 -1.73
C VAL A 69 -9.55 17.30 -2.60
N LEU A 70 -9.81 16.73 -3.77
CA LEU A 70 -10.82 17.19 -4.70
C LEU A 70 -11.88 16.12 -4.92
N ILE A 71 -13.06 16.53 -5.36
CA ILE A 71 -14.15 15.66 -5.78
C ILE A 71 -14.58 15.98 -7.21
N SER A 72 -14.92 14.95 -7.98
CA SER A 72 -15.50 15.13 -9.32
C SER A 72 -16.86 15.82 -9.26
N ALA A 73 -17.28 16.43 -10.38
CA ALA A 73 -18.54 17.19 -10.47
C ALA A 73 -19.77 16.37 -10.07
N GLU A 74 -19.77 15.08 -10.38
CA GLU A 74 -20.85 14.14 -10.04
C GLU A 74 -20.79 13.62 -8.60
N GLY A 75 -19.80 14.01 -7.80
CA GLY A 75 -19.67 13.64 -6.40
C GLY A 75 -19.24 12.18 -6.16
N ALA A 76 -18.77 11.50 -7.22
CA ALA A 76 -18.57 10.05 -7.22
C ALA A 76 -17.11 9.61 -7.32
N THR A 77 -16.15 10.52 -7.51
CA THR A 77 -14.71 10.23 -7.48
C THR A 77 -14.01 11.25 -6.59
N LEU A 78 -13.16 10.77 -5.68
CA LEU A 78 -12.24 11.60 -4.91
C LEU A 78 -10.85 11.55 -5.54
N ALA A 79 -10.14 12.68 -5.59
CA ALA A 79 -8.75 12.75 -5.98
C ALA A 79 -7.93 13.38 -4.84
N ASP A 80 -6.88 12.71 -4.36
CA ASP A 80 -5.86 13.36 -3.53
C ASP A 80 -4.62 13.68 -4.34
N VAL A 81 -4.16 14.93 -4.22
CA VAL A 81 -2.93 15.45 -4.81
C VAL A 81 -1.95 15.70 -3.67
N SER A 82 -0.82 15.01 -3.71
CA SER A 82 0.25 15.09 -2.71
C SER A 82 1.61 14.98 -3.40
N SER A 83 2.68 14.98 -2.61
CA SER A 83 4.04 14.75 -3.10
C SER A 83 4.63 13.48 -2.51
N PHE A 84 5.39 12.75 -3.31
CA PHE A 84 6.18 11.61 -2.88
C PHE A 84 7.64 11.82 -3.31
N PHE A 85 8.49 12.24 -2.36
CA PHE A 85 9.92 12.51 -2.59
C PHE A 85 10.22 13.47 -3.76
N GLY A 86 9.41 14.53 -3.85
CA GLY A 86 9.54 15.60 -4.85
C GLY A 86 8.79 15.31 -6.15
N ALA A 87 8.26 14.11 -6.32
CA ALA A 87 7.43 13.75 -7.45
C ALA A 87 5.94 13.92 -7.11
N PRO A 88 5.10 14.26 -8.10
CA PRO A 88 3.67 14.34 -7.89
C PRO A 88 3.10 12.95 -7.58
N SER A 89 2.21 12.90 -6.58
CA SER A 89 1.45 11.71 -6.22
C SER A 89 -0.02 12.06 -6.27
N VAL A 90 -0.71 11.56 -7.30
CA VAL A 90 -2.16 11.71 -7.46
C VAL A 90 -2.81 10.35 -7.37
N ARG A 91 -3.90 10.27 -6.61
CA ARG A 91 -4.68 9.04 -6.51
C ARG A 91 -6.16 9.37 -6.57
N MET A 92 -6.82 8.78 -7.56
CA MET A 92 -8.28 8.81 -7.70
C MET A 92 -8.88 7.59 -7.03
N ARG A 93 -10.00 7.78 -6.33
CA ARG A 93 -10.72 6.73 -5.60
C ARG A 93 -12.21 6.85 -5.86
N THR A 94 -12.81 5.71 -6.15
CA THR A 94 -14.26 5.55 -6.26
C THR A 94 -14.70 4.31 -5.52
N GLN A 95 -15.65 4.48 -4.61
CA GLN A 95 -16.28 3.36 -3.92
C GLN A 95 -17.55 2.92 -4.66
N LEU A 96 -17.69 1.62 -4.91
CA LEU A 96 -18.85 1.03 -5.57
C LEU A 96 -19.89 0.52 -4.57
N ILE A 97 -21.15 0.48 -5.00
CA ILE A 97 -22.24 -0.25 -4.33
C ILE A 97 -21.87 -1.74 -4.32
N GLY A 98 -21.52 -2.26 -3.16
CA GLY A 98 -20.92 -3.60 -3.01
C GLY A 98 -19.60 -3.58 -2.24
N GLY A 99 -19.06 -2.39 -1.97
CA GLY A 99 -17.90 -2.19 -1.11
C GLY A 99 -16.55 -2.26 -1.82
N THR A 100 -16.54 -2.50 -3.13
CA THR A 100 -15.32 -2.45 -3.93
C THR A 100 -14.79 -1.02 -4.01
N LEU A 101 -13.50 -0.84 -3.72
CA LEU A 101 -12.76 0.39 -3.93
C LEU A 101 -11.98 0.29 -5.25
N VAL A 102 -12.24 1.22 -6.16
CA VAL A 102 -11.51 1.36 -7.42
C VAL A 102 -10.56 2.54 -7.28
N GLU A 103 -9.27 2.30 -7.49
CA GLU A 103 -8.23 3.31 -7.39
C GLU A 103 -7.43 3.40 -8.70
N THR A 104 -7.09 4.62 -9.09
CA THR A 104 -6.18 4.87 -10.23
C THR A 104 -5.16 5.90 -9.79
N LEU A 105 -3.88 5.54 -9.91
CA LEU A 105 -2.76 6.26 -9.34
C LEU A 105 -1.85 6.76 -10.46
N LEU A 106 -1.37 7.98 -10.31
CA LEU A 106 -0.22 8.45 -11.06
C LEU A 106 1.03 7.69 -10.58
N ARG A 107 1.72 7.05 -11.51
CA ARG A 107 2.95 6.30 -11.25
C ARG A 107 4.04 7.27 -10.77
N TRP A 108 4.71 6.93 -9.67
CA TRP A 108 5.88 7.67 -9.23
C TRP A 108 7.05 7.46 -10.21
N ASP A 109 7.92 8.46 -10.31
CA ASP A 109 9.12 8.39 -11.14
C ASP A 109 10.26 7.59 -10.47
N ARG A 110 10.32 7.61 -9.14
CA ARG A 110 11.35 6.95 -8.33
C ARG A 110 10.83 6.52 -6.95
N LEU A 111 11.57 5.61 -6.33
CA LEU A 111 11.51 5.36 -4.89
C LEU A 111 12.58 6.19 -4.16
N PRO A 112 12.39 6.52 -2.88
CA PRO A 112 13.48 7.06 -2.08
C PRO A 112 14.65 6.08 -2.03
N ALA A 113 15.86 6.61 -2.13
CA ALA A 113 17.07 5.84 -1.95
C ALA A 113 17.21 5.43 -0.48
N LEU A 114 17.50 4.15 -0.25
CA LEU A 114 17.81 3.63 1.08
C LEU A 114 19.29 3.86 1.41
N ASP A 115 19.59 4.03 2.69
CA ASP A 115 20.98 4.06 3.17
C ASP A 115 21.63 2.68 2.94
N PRO A 116 22.70 2.58 2.11
CA PRO A 116 23.38 1.32 1.84
C PRO A 116 23.98 0.67 3.10
N GLY A 117 24.23 1.42 4.17
CA GLY A 117 24.72 0.91 5.45
C GLY A 117 23.68 0.13 6.27
N ILE A 118 22.39 0.32 6.00
CA ILE A 118 21.30 -0.29 6.78
C ILE A 118 20.81 -1.60 6.15
N LEU A 119 20.83 -1.70 4.82
CA LEU A 119 20.44 -2.91 4.08
C LEU A 119 21.41 -3.17 2.92
N PRO A 120 22.45 -4.01 3.12
CA PRO A 120 23.42 -4.38 2.08
C PRO A 120 22.78 -5.06 0.86
N GLN A 121 21.55 -5.55 1.01
CA GLN A 121 20.74 -6.17 -0.03
C GLN A 121 19.33 -5.60 0.05
N GLY A 122 19.21 -4.30 -0.24
CA GLY A 122 17.93 -3.61 -0.31
C GLY A 122 16.92 -4.41 -1.14
N HIS A 123 15.83 -4.81 -0.51
CA HIS A 123 14.68 -5.37 -1.22
C HIS A 123 14.12 -4.24 -2.09
N GLN A 124 14.59 -4.14 -3.33
CA GLN A 124 14.05 -3.20 -4.32
C GLN A 124 12.76 -3.79 -4.85
N GLU A 125 11.67 -3.64 -4.09
CA GLU A 125 10.34 -3.72 -4.70
C GLU A 125 10.30 -2.69 -5.83
N SER A 126 9.74 -3.06 -6.98
CA SER A 126 9.54 -2.08 -8.04
C SER A 126 8.55 -1.00 -7.59
N ILE A 127 8.62 0.19 -8.19
CA ILE A 127 7.63 1.27 -7.98
C ILE A 127 6.20 0.70 -8.12
N ASP A 128 5.99 -0.14 -9.12
CA ASP A 128 4.69 -0.74 -9.38
C ASP A 128 4.23 -1.62 -8.23
N GLN A 129 5.11 -2.46 -7.69
CA GLN A 129 4.81 -3.32 -6.54
C GLN A 129 4.49 -2.49 -5.29
N GLN A 130 5.22 -1.40 -5.06
CA GLN A 130 5.00 -0.49 -3.92
C GLN A 130 3.64 0.20 -4.01
N GLN A 131 3.31 0.77 -5.18
CA GLN A 131 2.05 1.52 -5.35
C GLN A 131 0.82 0.61 -5.48
N THR A 132 0.98 -0.63 -5.93
CA THR A 132 -0.12 -1.61 -6.09
C THR A 132 -0.18 -2.67 -5.00
N ARG A 133 0.50 -2.48 -3.86
CA ARG A 133 0.55 -3.47 -2.78
C ARG A 133 -0.84 -3.96 -2.32
N GLY A 134 -1.83 -3.07 -2.33
CA GLY A 134 -3.23 -3.34 -1.99
C GLY A 134 -4.12 -3.84 -3.14
N HIS A 135 -3.57 -4.10 -4.33
CA HIS A 135 -4.35 -4.48 -5.52
C HIS A 135 -4.91 -5.91 -5.39
N MET A 136 -6.22 -5.99 -5.14
CA MET A 136 -7.04 -7.19 -4.90
C MET A 136 -8.43 -7.09 -5.56
N PRO A 137 -8.54 -7.11 -6.91
CA PRO A 137 -9.81 -6.82 -7.59
C PRO A 137 -10.93 -7.76 -7.17
N HIS A 138 -10.65 -9.06 -7.03
CA HIS A 138 -11.63 -10.06 -6.57
C HIS A 138 -11.99 -9.97 -5.08
N GLN A 139 -11.34 -9.09 -4.33
CA GLN A 139 -11.59 -8.91 -2.89
C GLN A 139 -11.93 -7.47 -2.52
N GLY A 140 -12.40 -6.69 -3.50
CA GLY A 140 -12.98 -5.37 -3.25
C GLY A 140 -11.97 -4.22 -3.26
N ARG A 141 -10.76 -4.39 -3.81
CA ARG A 141 -9.87 -3.25 -4.06
C ARG A 141 -9.13 -3.40 -5.38
N SER A 142 -9.51 -2.65 -6.40
CA SER A 142 -8.82 -2.64 -7.70
C SER A 142 -7.94 -1.40 -7.81
N ILE A 143 -6.69 -1.55 -8.24
CA ILE A 143 -5.71 -0.45 -8.33
C ILE A 143 -5.05 -0.47 -9.71
N HIS A 144 -5.15 0.63 -10.46
CA HIS A 144 -4.43 0.85 -11.71
C HIS A 144 -3.34 1.90 -11.56
N LEU A 145 -2.21 1.67 -12.22
CA LEU A 145 -1.13 2.64 -12.34
C LEU A 145 -1.07 3.19 -13.75
N ILE A 146 -0.94 4.50 -13.87
CA ILE A 146 -0.79 5.17 -15.16
C ILE A 146 0.35 6.17 -15.13
N THR A 147 0.89 6.45 -16.29
CA THR A 147 1.78 7.59 -16.53
C THR A 147 1.05 8.61 -17.39
N GLY A 148 1.16 9.90 -17.09
CA GLY A 148 0.54 10.95 -17.89
C GLY A 148 0.19 12.18 -17.08
N ASP A 149 -0.72 12.97 -17.62
CA ASP A 149 -1.28 14.17 -16.99
C ASP A 149 -2.61 13.88 -16.28
N ALA A 150 -3.20 14.92 -15.67
CA ALA A 150 -4.49 14.83 -14.99
C ALA A 150 -5.62 14.32 -15.88
N ALA A 151 -5.65 14.71 -17.16
CA ALA A 151 -6.67 14.27 -18.11
C ALA A 151 -6.54 12.78 -18.47
N THR A 152 -5.31 12.31 -18.62
CA THR A 152 -4.99 10.89 -18.85
C THR A 152 -5.34 10.06 -17.62
N LEU A 153 -5.00 10.55 -16.42
CA LEU A 153 -5.36 9.91 -15.16
C LEU A 153 -6.89 9.79 -15.03
N TRP A 154 -7.63 10.87 -15.28
CA TRP A 154 -9.08 10.88 -15.19
C TRP A 154 -9.73 9.91 -16.17
N ARG A 155 -9.32 9.94 -17.44
CA ARG A 155 -9.84 9.01 -18.46
C ARG A 155 -9.56 7.56 -18.07
N ALA A 156 -8.34 7.26 -17.64
CA ALA A 156 -7.99 5.91 -17.21
C ALA A 156 -8.77 5.46 -15.97
N HIS A 157 -9.13 6.38 -15.07
CA HIS A 157 -9.99 6.06 -13.94
C HIS A 157 -11.41 5.69 -14.40
N LEU A 158 -11.98 6.45 -15.35
CA LEU A 158 -13.28 6.14 -15.93
C LEU A 158 -13.28 4.79 -16.67
N ASP A 159 -12.24 4.51 -17.45
CA ASP A 159 -12.09 3.22 -18.14
C ASP A 159 -11.97 2.06 -17.13
N HIS A 160 -11.19 2.27 -16.05
CA HIS A 160 -11.04 1.30 -14.97
C HIS A 160 -12.36 1.04 -14.21
N LEU A 161 -13.17 2.07 -13.99
CA LEU A 161 -14.51 1.93 -13.41
C LEU A 161 -15.43 1.08 -14.31
N GLN A 162 -15.39 1.30 -15.62
CA GLN A 162 -16.15 0.50 -16.58
C GLN A 162 -15.68 -0.95 -16.61
N GLU A 163 -14.36 -1.19 -16.55
CA GLU A 163 -13.77 -2.54 -16.53
C GLU A 163 -14.15 -3.34 -15.29
N VAL A 164 -13.99 -2.74 -14.10
CA VAL A 164 -14.35 -3.40 -12.83
C VAL A 164 -15.84 -3.71 -12.79
N GLY A 165 -16.66 -2.83 -13.37
CA GLY A 165 -18.11 -2.93 -13.39
C GLY A 165 -18.71 -2.63 -12.01
N GLY A 166 -19.83 -1.92 -12.00
CA GLY A 166 -20.54 -1.58 -10.78
C GLY A 166 -21.06 -0.15 -10.81
N ILE A 167 -21.81 0.21 -9.77
CA ILE A 167 -22.42 1.53 -9.64
C ILE A 167 -21.66 2.28 -8.54
N PRO A 168 -21.14 3.48 -8.79
CA PRO A 168 -20.56 4.31 -7.73
C PRO A 168 -21.56 4.56 -6.60
N SER A 169 -21.09 4.55 -5.35
CA SER A 169 -21.96 4.75 -4.19
C SER A 169 -22.55 6.16 -4.09
N GLY A 170 -21.93 7.15 -4.75
CA GLY A 170 -22.33 8.57 -4.72
C GLY A 170 -22.15 9.26 -3.37
N ALA A 171 -21.68 8.55 -2.34
CA ALA A 171 -21.62 9.00 -0.96
C ALA A 171 -20.22 9.48 -0.55
N MET A 172 -19.51 10.20 -1.43
CA MET A 172 -18.13 10.64 -1.18
C MET A 172 -17.97 12.17 -1.07
N GLY A 173 -19.09 12.89 -0.91
CA GLY A 173 -19.17 14.37 -0.91
C GLY A 173 -18.47 15.12 0.22
N SER A 174 -17.62 14.49 1.04
CA SER A 174 -17.02 15.14 2.20
C SER A 174 -15.60 14.66 2.51
N ILE A 175 -14.85 15.47 3.25
CA ILE A 175 -13.50 15.12 3.71
C ILE A 175 -13.54 13.92 4.66
N GLU A 176 -14.57 13.80 5.50
CA GLU A 176 -14.74 12.67 6.40
C GLU A 176 -14.92 11.36 5.62
N ALA A 177 -15.67 11.39 4.51
CA ALA A 177 -15.80 10.24 3.62
C ALA A 177 -14.44 9.86 3.00
N TYR A 178 -13.67 10.87 2.55
CA TYR A 178 -12.30 10.64 2.08
C TYR A 178 -11.42 9.98 3.16
N MET A 179 -11.38 10.54 4.37
CA MET A 179 -10.54 10.03 5.46
C MET A 179 -10.93 8.60 5.84
N ALA A 180 -12.23 8.30 5.89
CA ALA A 180 -12.72 6.96 6.18
C ALA A 180 -12.30 5.94 5.10
N ILE A 181 -12.35 6.31 3.83
CA ILE A 181 -11.89 5.46 2.71
C ILE A 181 -10.37 5.27 2.76
N ALA A 182 -9.63 6.35 3.00
CA ALA A 182 -8.17 6.31 3.09
C ALA A 182 -7.69 5.44 4.27
N GLU A 183 -8.37 5.50 5.41
CA GLU A 183 -8.09 4.66 6.58
C GLU A 183 -8.43 3.19 6.31
N ALA A 184 -9.57 2.89 5.68
CA ALA A 184 -9.92 1.52 5.30
C ALA A 184 -8.93 0.93 4.29
N ALA A 185 -8.50 1.72 3.30
CA ALA A 185 -7.47 1.33 2.34
C ALA A 185 -6.14 1.01 3.05
N ARG A 186 -5.72 1.88 3.97
CA ARG A 186 -4.51 1.65 4.78
C ARG A 186 -4.62 0.40 5.65
N ALA A 187 -5.73 0.23 6.38
CA ALA A 187 -5.96 -0.94 7.22
C ALA A 187 -5.89 -2.24 6.41
N HIS A 188 -6.40 -2.21 5.17
CA HIS A 188 -6.27 -3.33 4.23
C HIS A 188 -4.81 -3.59 3.82
N ASP A 189 -4.04 -2.54 3.50
CA ASP A 189 -2.60 -2.68 3.19
C ASP A 189 -1.81 -3.28 4.36
N VAL A 190 -2.05 -2.80 5.59
CA VAL A 190 -1.43 -3.34 6.80
C VAL A 190 -1.83 -4.80 7.02
N ALA A 191 -3.11 -5.14 6.90
CA ALA A 191 -3.58 -6.51 7.05
C ALA A 191 -2.94 -7.46 6.02
N ILE A 192 -2.73 -7.00 4.78
CA ILE A 192 -1.98 -7.75 3.77
C ILE A 192 -0.53 -7.93 4.20
N GLN A 193 0.15 -6.87 4.64
CA GLN A 193 1.55 -6.93 5.08
C GLN A 193 1.75 -7.86 6.27
N ASP A 194 0.92 -7.75 7.30
CA ASP A 194 0.95 -8.61 8.48
C ASP A 194 0.76 -10.07 8.08
N ARG A 195 -0.16 -10.34 7.14
CA ARG A 195 -0.40 -11.69 6.64
C ARG A 195 0.78 -12.22 5.82
N VAL A 196 1.37 -11.41 4.95
CA VAL A 196 2.61 -11.77 4.22
C VAL A 196 3.73 -12.08 5.20
N HIS A 197 3.90 -11.26 6.22
CA HIS A 197 4.91 -11.43 7.25
C HIS A 197 4.72 -12.74 8.03
N GLN A 198 3.50 -12.99 8.53
CA GLN A 198 3.14 -14.23 9.24
C GLN A 198 3.38 -15.47 8.38
N LEU A 199 2.97 -15.46 7.11
CA LEU A 199 3.18 -16.58 6.19
C LEU A 199 4.67 -16.79 5.88
N THR A 200 5.43 -15.70 5.71
CA THR A 200 6.88 -15.77 5.51
C THR A 200 7.56 -16.43 6.71
N LEU A 201 7.24 -15.99 7.93
CA LEU A 201 7.75 -16.59 9.16
C LEU A 201 7.36 -18.08 9.27
N GLY A 202 6.12 -18.42 8.93
CA GLY A 202 5.64 -19.80 8.93
C GLY A 202 6.41 -20.70 7.95
N ILE A 203 6.64 -20.24 6.72
CA ILE A 203 7.42 -20.97 5.71
C ILE A 203 8.86 -21.13 6.17
N VAL A 204 9.49 -20.06 6.67
CA VAL A 204 10.89 -20.11 7.17
C VAL A 204 11.00 -21.09 8.34
N GLY A 205 10.07 -21.02 9.29
CA GLY A 205 10.02 -21.93 10.44
C GLY A 205 9.84 -23.40 10.03
N LEU A 206 8.90 -23.67 9.12
CA LEU A 206 8.67 -25.03 8.60
C LEU A 206 9.90 -25.56 7.85
N THR A 207 10.52 -24.72 7.02
CA THR A 207 11.73 -25.09 6.29
C THR A 207 12.90 -25.37 7.22
N PHE A 208 13.04 -24.58 8.30
CA PHE A 208 14.04 -24.81 9.34
C PHE A 208 13.82 -26.14 10.05
N VAL A 209 12.59 -26.43 10.51
CA VAL A 209 12.25 -27.71 11.16
C VAL A 209 12.52 -28.90 10.23
N ALA A 210 12.11 -28.81 8.97
CA ALA A 210 12.39 -29.85 7.97
C ALA A 210 13.89 -30.06 7.78
N SER A 211 14.67 -28.97 7.70
CA SER A 211 16.13 -29.05 7.57
C SER A 211 16.78 -29.74 8.77
N VAL A 212 16.37 -29.39 10.00
CA VAL A 212 16.85 -30.04 11.24
C VAL A 212 16.51 -31.52 11.25
N ALA A 213 15.28 -31.89 10.84
CA ALA A 213 14.86 -33.30 10.76
C ALA A 213 15.71 -34.09 9.75
N VAL A 214 15.98 -33.54 8.56
CA VAL A 214 16.84 -34.20 7.56
C VAL A 214 18.27 -34.34 8.09
N VAL A 215 18.83 -33.30 8.73
CA VAL A 215 20.17 -33.38 9.34
C VAL A 215 20.22 -34.46 10.41
N ALA A 216 19.21 -34.55 11.29
CA ALA A 216 19.13 -35.61 12.29
C ALA A 216 19.09 -37.00 11.63
N ILE A 217 18.25 -37.21 10.61
CA ILE A 217 18.18 -38.48 9.88
C ILE A 217 19.55 -38.83 9.26
N LEU A 218 20.26 -37.87 8.68
CA LEU A 218 21.59 -38.09 8.09
C LEU A 218 22.64 -38.45 9.14
N LEU A 219 22.63 -37.75 10.29
CA LEU A 219 23.59 -37.97 11.37
C LEU A 219 23.39 -39.32 12.07
N PHE A 220 22.14 -39.70 12.32
CA PHE A 220 21.81 -40.94 13.04
C PHE A 220 21.65 -42.15 12.11
N GLY A 221 21.34 -41.95 10.83
CA GLY A 221 21.06 -43.02 9.87
C GLY A 221 22.22 -43.42 8.94
N VAL A 222 23.17 -42.51 8.67
CA VAL A 222 24.20 -42.71 7.61
C VAL A 222 25.64 -42.77 8.16
N GLY A 223 25.82 -42.58 9.47
CA GLY A 223 27.14 -42.61 10.11
C GLY A 223 28.02 -41.40 9.75
N SER A 224 29.34 -41.57 9.76
CA SER A 224 30.31 -40.47 9.63
C SER A 224 30.24 -39.69 8.31
N ALA A 225 29.74 -40.30 7.23
CA ALA A 225 29.52 -39.64 5.94
C ALA A 225 28.38 -38.61 5.95
N GLY A 226 27.47 -38.67 6.94
CA GLY A 226 26.33 -37.75 7.06
C GLY A 226 26.72 -36.29 7.35
N TRP A 227 27.88 -36.07 7.98
CA TRP A 227 28.34 -34.73 8.36
C TRP A 227 28.67 -33.82 7.17
N ALA A 228 29.33 -34.35 6.14
CA ALA A 228 29.68 -33.58 4.95
C ALA A 228 28.44 -33.16 4.15
N LEU A 229 27.46 -34.06 4.03
CA LEU A 229 26.18 -33.78 3.37
C LEU A 229 25.34 -32.77 4.16
N ALA A 230 25.29 -32.89 5.49
CA ALA A 230 24.59 -31.93 6.35
C ALA A 230 25.20 -30.53 6.26
N ALA A 231 26.53 -30.41 6.31
CA ALA A 231 27.22 -29.13 6.19
C ALA A 231 26.98 -28.47 4.82
N ALA A 232 27.06 -29.24 3.72
CA ALA A 232 26.79 -28.74 2.38
C ALA A 232 25.34 -28.25 2.21
N MET A 233 24.35 -28.95 2.79
CA MET A 233 22.95 -28.51 2.79
C MET A 233 22.75 -27.23 3.59
N ILE A 234 23.31 -27.12 4.79
CA ILE A 234 23.17 -25.93 5.64
C ILE A 234 23.79 -24.71 4.95
N SER A 235 24.98 -24.88 4.34
CA SER A 235 25.63 -23.79 3.59
C SER A 235 24.87 -23.36 2.34
N SER A 236 24.23 -24.29 1.63
CA SER A 236 23.44 -23.98 0.42
C SER A 236 22.05 -23.39 0.73
N LEU A 237 21.43 -23.78 1.85
CA LEU A 237 20.13 -23.27 2.28
C LEU A 237 20.23 -21.96 3.08
N GLY A 238 21.31 -21.75 3.82
CA GLY A 238 21.36 -20.79 4.94
C GLY A 238 21.52 -19.30 4.62
N VAL A 239 22.14 -18.89 3.51
CA VAL A 239 22.71 -17.51 3.45
C VAL A 239 22.06 -16.58 2.41
N GLY A 240 21.00 -17.00 1.72
CA GLY A 240 20.25 -16.04 0.89
C GLY A 240 19.16 -16.60 0.01
N PHE A 241 19.15 -17.91 -0.22
CA PHE A 241 18.14 -18.55 -1.06
C PHE A 241 16.80 -18.74 -0.31
N LEU A 242 16.85 -19.21 0.94
CA LEU A 242 15.64 -19.44 1.74
C LEU A 242 14.77 -18.19 1.95
N PRO A 243 15.32 -17.04 2.39
CA PRO A 243 14.51 -15.87 2.67
C PRO A 243 13.83 -15.34 1.39
N ARG A 244 14.56 -15.30 0.27
CA ARG A 244 14.02 -14.87 -1.02
C ARG A 244 12.92 -15.79 -1.53
N TRP A 245 13.13 -17.10 -1.46
CA TRP A 245 12.14 -18.07 -1.90
C TRP A 245 10.91 -18.09 -0.98
N ALA A 246 11.11 -17.98 0.34
CA ALA A 246 10.03 -17.90 1.31
C ALA A 246 9.19 -16.63 1.13
N SER A 247 9.79 -15.46 0.88
CA SER A 247 9.06 -14.24 0.57
C SER A 247 8.27 -14.35 -0.75
N ALA A 248 8.87 -14.91 -1.81
CA ALA A 248 8.16 -15.13 -3.07
C ALA A 248 6.98 -16.10 -2.92
N LEU A 249 7.17 -17.21 -2.18
CA LEU A 249 6.11 -18.16 -1.88
C LEU A 249 5.04 -17.56 -0.97
N ALA A 250 5.42 -16.75 0.02
CA ALA A 250 4.47 -16.05 0.88
C ALA A 250 3.63 -15.06 0.07
N LEU A 251 4.22 -14.26 -0.81
CA LEU A 251 3.50 -13.36 -1.71
C LEU A 251 2.54 -14.14 -2.63
N TRP A 252 2.98 -15.30 -3.13
CA TRP A 252 2.15 -16.20 -3.93
C TRP A 252 1.00 -16.78 -3.13
N LEU A 253 1.23 -17.34 -1.94
CA LEU A 253 0.18 -17.88 -1.06
C LEU A 253 -0.78 -16.80 -0.58
N VAL A 254 -0.25 -15.61 -0.32
CA VAL A 254 -1.09 -14.45 -0.02
C VAL A 254 -2.04 -14.25 -1.16
N ARG A 255 -1.69 -14.31 -2.47
CA ARG A 255 -2.67 -14.26 -3.59
C ARG A 255 -3.89 -15.17 -3.43
N TRP A 256 -3.78 -16.28 -2.71
CA TRP A 256 -4.85 -17.26 -2.51
C TRP A 256 -5.63 -17.11 -1.19
N ILE A 257 -5.05 -16.53 -0.13
CA ILE A 257 -5.62 -16.51 1.24
C ILE A 257 -5.79 -15.05 1.73
N ARG A 258 -6.32 -14.16 0.89
CA ARG A 258 -6.34 -12.71 1.17
C ARG A 258 -7.51 -12.26 2.04
N PRO A 259 -7.28 -11.25 2.92
CA PRO A 259 -8.34 -10.57 3.65
C PRO A 259 -9.18 -9.71 2.70
N ARG A 260 -10.51 -9.78 2.82
CA ARG A 260 -11.40 -8.92 2.03
C ARG A 260 -11.23 -7.46 2.40
N PHE A 261 -11.32 -6.58 1.42
CA PHE A 261 -11.49 -5.16 1.68
C PHE A 261 -12.86 -4.95 2.35
N VAL A 262 -12.85 -4.27 3.50
CA VAL A 262 -14.07 -3.95 4.25
C VAL A 262 -14.23 -2.43 4.19
N PRO A 263 -15.18 -1.91 3.42
CA PRO A 263 -15.39 -0.47 3.32
C PRO A 263 -15.84 0.11 4.67
N PRO A 264 -15.57 1.39 4.93
CA PRO A 264 -16.14 2.08 6.07
C PRO A 264 -17.68 2.01 6.00
N GLY A 265 -18.31 1.67 7.13
CA GLY A 265 -19.77 1.58 7.24
C GLY A 265 -20.40 0.21 6.97
N SER A 266 -19.71 -0.77 6.37
CA SER A 266 -20.32 -2.10 6.10
C SER A 266 -20.56 -2.95 7.36
N LEU A 267 -19.93 -2.60 8.49
CA LEU A 267 -20.15 -3.30 9.77
C LEU A 267 -21.56 -3.08 10.34
N ILE A 268 -22.24 -1.99 9.94
CA ILE A 268 -23.59 -1.68 10.40
C ILE A 268 -24.61 -2.67 9.80
N HIS A 269 -24.36 -3.18 8.58
CA HIS A 269 -25.25 -4.15 7.94
C HIS A 269 -24.96 -5.63 8.28
N SER A 270 -23.75 -5.98 8.75
CA SER A 270 -23.43 -7.38 9.07
C SER A 270 -23.89 -7.82 10.46
N LEU A 271 -24.08 -6.89 11.40
CA LEU A 271 -24.61 -7.18 12.75
C LEU A 271 -26.14 -7.31 12.79
N GLY A 272 -26.84 -6.98 11.70
CA GLY A 272 -28.30 -7.07 11.59
C GLY A 272 -28.84 -8.40 11.05
N ARG A 273 -27.99 -9.36 10.69
CA ARG A 273 -28.43 -10.71 10.31
C ARG A 273 -28.33 -11.64 11.51
N THR A 274 -29.36 -11.64 12.35
CA THR A 274 -29.68 -12.82 13.16
C THR A 274 -29.77 -14.03 12.21
N PRO A 275 -29.11 -15.16 12.52
CA PRO A 275 -29.30 -16.37 11.72
C PRO A 275 -30.79 -16.75 11.71
N PRO A 276 -31.33 -17.24 10.57
CA PRO A 276 -32.69 -17.77 10.55
C PRO A 276 -32.81 -18.92 11.55
N PRO A 277 -34.01 -19.14 12.13
CA PRO A 277 -34.25 -20.13 13.16
C PRO A 277 -33.90 -21.56 12.72
#